data_AF-A0A736WWD8-F1
#
_entry.id   AF-A0A736WWD8-F1
#
_cell.length_a   1.000
_cell.length_b   1.000
_cell.length_c   1.000
_cell.angle_alpha   90.00
_cell.angle_beta   90.00
_cell.angle_gamma   90.00
#
_symmetry.space_group_name_H-M   'P 1'
#
loop_
_entity.id
_entity.type
_entity.pdbx_description
1 polymer ?
#
loop_
_entity_poly.entity_id
_entity_poly.type
_entity_poly.pdbx_seq_one_letter_code
_entity_poly.pdbx_strand_id
1 'polypeptide(L)'
;MKVWRPGITGKLFLAIFATCIVLLISMHWAVRVSFERGFIDYIKHGNEQRLQMLGDALGDQYQQHGNWRFLRNNDRFVFQILRSFEHDNDRDKPGPGMPPHGWRTQFWVVDQNGRVLVGPRGPVPHDGTRRPILVNGAEVGAIIASPVERLTRNTDINFDMQQRRASWMIVALSTLLAALATFLLARGLLAPVKRLVE
;
A
#
# COMPACT_ATOMS: atom_id res chain seq x y z
N MET A 1 32.65 6.48 -43.11
CA MET A 1 31.87 6.83 -41.89
C MET A 1 32.85 6.88 -40.72
N LYS A 2 33.08 8.06 -40.15
CA LYS A 2 34.17 8.31 -39.18
C LYS A 2 33.76 7.78 -37.81
N VAL A 3 34.26 6.60 -37.45
CA VAL A 3 33.98 5.96 -36.16
C VAL A 3 34.62 6.80 -35.07
N TRP A 4 33.79 7.48 -34.27
CA TRP A 4 34.23 8.27 -33.13
C TRP A 4 34.86 7.32 -32.11
N ARG A 5 36.17 7.46 -31.86
CA ARG A 5 36.90 6.68 -30.85
C ARG A 5 36.98 7.51 -29.57
N PRO A 6 36.08 7.34 -28.60
CA PRO A 6 36.16 8.08 -27.35
C PRO A 6 37.47 7.73 -26.62
N GLY A 7 38.19 8.75 -26.17
CA GLY A 7 39.37 8.59 -25.30
C GLY A 7 39.01 7.89 -23.99
N ILE A 8 40.02 7.41 -23.25
CA ILE A 8 39.83 6.64 -22.00
C ILE A 8 38.89 7.36 -21.01
N THR A 9 38.97 8.69 -20.95
CA THR A 9 38.08 9.56 -20.16
C THR A 9 36.60 9.45 -20.55
N GLY A 10 36.30 9.38 -21.85
CA GLY A 10 34.92 9.22 -22.33
C GLY A 10 34.34 7.85 -22.00
N LYS A 11 35.19 6.81 -21.98
CA LYS A 11 34.81 5.45 -21.57
C LYS A 11 34.53 5.36 -20.07
N LEU A 12 35.39 5.97 -19.24
CA LEU A 12 35.19 6.03 -17.78
C LEU A 12 33.95 6.85 -17.40
N PHE A 13 33.75 7.99 -18.05
CA PHE A 13 32.51 8.76 -17.91
C PHE A 13 31.28 7.90 -18.22
N LEU A 14 31.24 7.31 -19.41
CA LEU A 14 30.07 6.55 -19.86
C LEU A 14 29.78 5.39 -18.92
N ALA A 15 30.82 4.74 -18.38
CA ALA A 15 30.70 3.67 -17.42
C ALA A 15 30.05 4.13 -16.10
N ILE A 16 30.56 5.22 -15.49
CA ILE A 16 30.03 5.73 -14.21
C ILE A 16 28.59 6.24 -14.39
N PHE A 17 28.33 6.98 -15.46
CA PHE A 17 27.01 7.52 -15.77
C PHE A 17 25.97 6.43 -16.02
N ALA A 18 26.32 5.41 -16.82
CA ALA A 18 25.47 4.25 -17.02
C ALA A 18 25.18 3.54 -15.70
N THR A 19 26.18 3.41 -14.83
CA THR A 19 26.02 2.78 -13.52
C THR A 19 25.05 3.57 -12.63
N CYS A 20 25.17 4.90 -12.58
CA CYS A 20 24.23 5.75 -11.83
C CYS A 20 22.80 5.67 -12.37
N ILE A 21 22.61 5.68 -13.69
CA ILE A 21 21.27 5.52 -14.29
C ILE A 21 20.65 4.18 -13.91
N VAL A 22 21.42 3.09 -14.02
CA VAL A 22 20.94 1.75 -13.66
C VAL A 22 20.53 1.70 -12.19
N LEU A 23 21.32 2.28 -11.28
CA LEU A 23 20.98 2.34 -9.85
C LEU A 23 19.67 3.09 -9.60
N LEU A 24 19.45 4.24 -10.24
CA LEU A 24 18.22 5.01 -10.07
C LEU A 24 16.99 4.29 -10.63
N ILE A 25 17.10 3.69 -11.82
CA ILE A 25 16.01 2.89 -12.41
C ILE A 25 15.70 1.69 -11.50
N SER A 26 16.72 1.00 -11.01
CA SER A 26 16.56 -0.14 -10.10
C SER A 26 15.90 0.27 -8.79
N MET A 27 16.34 1.36 -8.16
CA MET A 27 15.74 1.89 -6.94
C MET A 27 14.28 2.30 -7.15
N HIS A 28 13.96 2.94 -8.28
CA HIS A 28 12.60 3.32 -8.62
C HIS A 28 11.70 2.09 -8.83
N TRP A 29 12.20 1.08 -9.54
CA TRP A 29 11.51 -0.16 -9.78
C TRP A 29 11.27 -0.95 -8.48
N ALA A 30 12.28 -1.02 -7.59
CA ALA A 30 12.18 -1.68 -6.30
C ALA A 30 11.08 -1.06 -5.41
N VAL A 31 10.98 0.28 -5.36
CA VAL A 31 9.92 0.97 -4.61
C VAL A 31 8.54 0.61 -5.16
N ARG A 32 8.35 0.64 -6.50
CA ARG A 32 7.07 0.28 -7.13
C ARG A 32 6.66 -1.16 -6.80
N VAL A 33 7.58 -2.12 -6.95
CA VAL A 33 7.32 -3.54 -6.67
C VAL A 33 7.06 -3.78 -5.18
N SER A 34 7.79 -3.08 -4.29
CA SER A 34 7.61 -3.17 -2.84
C SER A 34 6.22 -2.72 -2.40
N PHE A 35 5.69 -1.64 -2.97
CA PHE A 35 4.34 -1.17 -2.68
C PHE A 35 3.26 -2.12 -3.22
N GLU A 36 3.40 -2.57 -4.46
CA GLU A 36 2.35 -3.35 -5.13
C GLU A 36 2.14 -4.72 -4.49
N ARG A 37 3.22 -5.37 -4.00
CA ARG A 37 3.14 -6.68 -3.35
C ARG A 37 3.10 -6.60 -1.83
N GLY A 38 4.04 -5.89 -1.22
CA GLY A 38 4.22 -5.90 0.24
C GLY A 38 3.13 -5.10 0.98
N PHE A 39 2.82 -3.90 0.50
CA PHE A 39 1.88 -3.03 1.19
C PHE A 39 0.43 -3.50 1.05
N ILE A 40 0.01 -3.93 -0.15
CA ILE A 40 -1.34 -4.45 -0.37
C ILE A 40 -1.58 -5.71 0.47
N ASP A 41 -0.62 -6.64 0.48
CA ASP A 41 -0.73 -7.85 1.31
C ASP A 41 -0.80 -7.49 2.80
N TYR A 42 0.03 -6.54 3.27
CA TYR A 42 -0.03 -6.08 4.65
C TYR A 42 -1.41 -5.51 5.03
N ILE A 43 -1.99 -4.64 4.20
CA ILE A 43 -3.31 -4.06 4.44
C ILE A 43 -4.41 -5.13 4.37
N LYS A 44 -4.28 -6.09 3.45
CA LYS A 44 -5.23 -7.19 3.30
C LYS A 44 -5.25 -8.09 4.54
N HIS A 45 -4.10 -8.60 4.95
CA HIS A 45 -3.99 -9.43 6.15
C HIS A 45 -4.52 -8.69 7.37
N GLY A 46 -4.18 -7.40 7.50
CA GLY A 46 -4.65 -6.63 8.64
C GLY A 46 -6.16 -6.40 8.67
N ASN A 47 -6.77 -6.11 7.52
CA ASN A 47 -8.23 -6.01 7.45
C ASN A 47 -8.90 -7.36 7.72
N GLU A 48 -8.37 -8.46 7.18
CA GLU A 48 -8.89 -9.80 7.42
C GLU A 48 -8.84 -10.17 8.91
N GLN A 49 -7.71 -9.94 9.58
CA GLN A 49 -7.55 -10.22 10.99
C GLN A 49 -8.50 -9.39 11.85
N ARG A 50 -8.67 -8.09 11.54
CA ARG A 50 -9.64 -7.22 12.23
C ARG A 50 -11.08 -7.72 12.08
N LEU A 51 -11.48 -8.16 10.88
CA LEU A 51 -12.83 -8.64 10.63
C LEU A 51 -13.06 -10.03 11.24
N GLN A 52 -12.02 -10.85 11.32
CA GLN A 52 -12.06 -12.13 12.03
C GLN A 52 -12.32 -11.90 13.52
N MET A 53 -11.53 -11.06 14.18
CA MET A 53 -11.75 -10.72 15.59
C MET A 53 -13.16 -10.16 15.84
N LEU A 54 -13.66 -9.32 14.93
CA LEU A 54 -15.03 -8.82 15.01
C LEU A 54 -16.06 -9.95 14.86
N GLY A 55 -15.84 -10.89 13.93
CA GLY A 55 -16.71 -12.04 13.73
C GLY A 55 -16.78 -12.93 14.96
N ASP A 56 -15.63 -13.24 15.56
CA ASP A 56 -15.53 -14.07 16.77
C ASP A 56 -16.26 -13.39 17.94
N ALA A 57 -16.00 -12.10 18.19
CA ALA A 57 -16.67 -11.35 19.24
C ALA A 57 -18.19 -11.25 19.03
N LEU A 58 -18.66 -11.12 17.79
CA LEU A 58 -20.10 -11.15 17.47
C LEU A 58 -20.70 -12.54 17.66
N GLY A 59 -19.95 -13.60 17.34
CA GLY A 59 -20.32 -15.00 17.56
C GLY A 59 -20.54 -15.30 19.04
N ASP A 60 -19.61 -14.89 19.90
CA ASP A 60 -19.70 -15.06 21.35
C ASP A 60 -20.96 -14.40 21.93
N GLN A 61 -21.27 -13.19 21.47
CA GLN A 61 -22.46 -12.45 21.90
C GLN A 61 -23.75 -13.08 21.37
N TYR A 62 -23.71 -13.56 20.12
CA TYR A 62 -24.82 -14.31 19.55
C TYR A 62 -25.09 -15.60 20.33
N GLN A 63 -24.05 -16.30 20.77
CA GLN A 63 -24.18 -17.51 21.58
C GLN A 63 -24.85 -17.23 22.94
N GLN A 64 -24.58 -16.07 23.54
CA GLN A 64 -25.18 -15.67 24.83
C GLN A 64 -26.64 -15.22 24.68
N HIS A 65 -26.95 -14.44 23.65
CA HIS A 65 -28.29 -13.86 23.45
C HIS A 65 -29.23 -14.72 22.60
N GLY A 66 -28.69 -15.64 21.80
CA GLY A 66 -29.40 -16.50 20.86
C GLY A 66 -29.99 -15.78 19.64
N ASN A 67 -29.79 -14.47 19.48
CA ASN A 67 -30.32 -13.68 18.36
C ASN A 67 -29.58 -12.34 18.19
N TRP A 68 -29.78 -11.69 17.04
CA TRP A 68 -29.16 -10.39 16.68
C TRP A 68 -29.79 -9.14 17.33
N ARG A 69 -30.64 -9.27 18.37
CA ARG A 69 -31.34 -8.11 18.96
C ARG A 69 -30.40 -7.17 19.72
N PHE A 70 -29.26 -7.67 20.21
CA PHE A 70 -28.23 -6.86 20.85
C PHE A 70 -27.62 -5.81 19.89
N LEU A 71 -27.46 -6.15 18.60
CA LEU A 71 -26.99 -5.20 17.59
C LEU A 71 -28.01 -4.10 17.31
N ARG A 72 -29.31 -4.44 17.29
CA ARG A 72 -30.39 -3.46 17.05
C ARG A 72 -30.61 -2.50 18.21
N ASN A 73 -30.26 -2.90 19.43
CA ASN A 73 -30.46 -2.07 20.62
C ASN A 73 -29.24 -1.20 20.94
N ASN A 74 -28.09 -1.46 20.31
CA ASN A 74 -26.84 -0.76 20.60
C ASN A 74 -26.03 -0.53 19.32
N ASP A 75 -26.36 0.55 18.62
CA ASP A 75 -25.69 0.96 17.37
C ASP A 75 -24.18 1.20 17.55
N ARG A 76 -23.72 1.46 18.78
CA ARG A 76 -22.29 1.71 19.09
C ARG A 76 -21.53 0.46 19.48
N PHE A 77 -22.20 -0.67 19.69
CA PHE A 77 -21.58 -1.90 20.17
C PHE A 77 -20.43 -2.37 19.27
N VAL A 78 -20.68 -2.42 17.97
CA VAL A 78 -19.67 -2.80 16.97
C VAL A 78 -18.48 -1.85 16.99
N PHE A 79 -18.73 -0.54 17.11
CA PHE A 79 -17.65 0.45 17.21
C PHE A 79 -16.83 0.32 18.49
N GLN A 80 -17.45 -0.11 19.60
CA GLN A 80 -16.75 -0.36 20.86
C GLN A 80 -15.83 -1.57 20.77
N ILE A 81 -16.30 -2.69 20.19
CA ILE A 81 -15.48 -3.88 19.92
C ILE A 81 -14.30 -3.53 19.01
N LEU A 82 -14.57 -2.77 17.93
CA LEU A 82 -13.51 -2.34 17.02
C LEU A 82 -12.46 -1.46 17.71
N ARG A 83 -12.89 -0.59 18.63
CA ARG A 83 -11.99 0.29 19.39
C ARG A 83 -11.21 -0.47 20.48
N SER A 84 -11.79 -1.51 21.08
CA SER A 84 -11.06 -2.30 22.08
C SER A 84 -9.90 -3.06 21.45
N PHE A 85 -10.06 -3.54 20.22
CA PHE A 85 -8.95 -4.13 19.46
C PHE A 85 -7.81 -3.14 19.17
N GLU A 86 -8.10 -1.84 19.14
CA GLU A 86 -7.07 -0.81 18.96
C GLU A 86 -6.32 -0.53 20.26
N HIS A 87 -7.03 -0.45 21.39
CA HIS A 87 -6.44 -0.12 22.70
C HIS A 87 -5.65 -1.27 23.33
N ASP A 88 -6.01 -2.52 23.08
CA ASP A 88 -5.25 -3.67 23.62
C ASP A 88 -3.83 -3.77 23.01
N ASN A 89 -3.56 -2.99 21.96
CA ASN A 89 -2.27 -2.88 21.29
C ASN A 89 -1.41 -1.70 21.78
N ASP A 90 -1.82 -0.97 22.83
CA ASP A 90 -1.13 0.24 23.37
C ASP A 90 0.19 -0.04 24.15
N ARG A 91 0.98 -1.03 23.73
CA ARG A 91 2.41 -1.09 24.06
C ARG A 91 3.25 -0.80 22.82
N ASP A 92 3.31 0.48 22.47
CA ASP A 92 4.28 1.14 21.57
C ASP A 92 4.41 0.62 20.13
N LYS A 93 3.53 -0.25 19.65
CA LYS A 93 3.51 -0.68 18.25
C LYS A 93 2.05 -0.88 17.81
N PRO A 94 1.65 -0.43 16.60
CA PRO A 94 0.41 -0.93 16.02
C PRO A 94 0.48 -2.46 16.09
N GLY A 95 -0.51 -3.08 16.74
CA GLY A 95 -0.56 -4.52 16.92
C GLY A 95 -0.24 -5.25 15.61
N PRO A 96 0.47 -6.39 15.66
CA PRO A 96 0.78 -7.13 14.46
C PRO A 96 -0.52 -7.43 13.69
N GLY A 97 -0.67 -6.77 12.54
CA GLY A 97 -1.79 -6.97 11.63
C GLY A 97 -3.01 -6.07 11.84
N MET A 98 -2.88 -4.81 12.26
CA MET A 98 -3.99 -3.84 12.14
C MET A 98 -3.70 -2.77 11.08
N PRO A 99 -4.61 -2.54 10.10
CA PRO A 99 -4.38 -1.57 9.04
C PRO A 99 -4.54 -0.14 9.59
N PRO A 100 -3.73 0.83 9.13
CA PRO A 100 -3.85 2.22 9.55
C PRO A 100 -5.25 2.77 9.25
N HIS A 101 -5.70 3.78 10.02
CA HIS A 101 -7.09 4.26 9.97
C HIS A 101 -7.63 4.58 8.57
N GLY A 102 -6.82 5.20 7.70
CA GLY A 102 -7.21 5.53 6.32
C GLY A 102 -7.29 4.34 5.34
N TRP A 103 -6.81 3.17 5.75
CA TRP A 103 -6.69 1.95 4.93
C TRP A 103 -7.61 0.82 5.40
N ARG A 104 -8.66 1.17 6.15
CA ARG A 104 -9.65 0.23 6.68
C ARG A 104 -10.79 0.06 5.69
N THR A 105 -11.10 -1.18 5.34
CA THR A 105 -12.21 -1.47 4.46
C THR A 105 -13.54 -1.21 5.17
N GLN A 106 -14.53 -0.77 4.39
CA GLN A 106 -15.90 -0.72 4.84
C GLN A 106 -16.42 -2.15 4.96
N PHE A 107 -17.30 -2.40 5.92
CA PHE A 107 -17.86 -3.70 6.14
C PHE A 107 -19.35 -3.62 6.49
N TRP A 108 -20.04 -4.71 6.24
CA TRP A 108 -21.43 -4.94 6.57
C TRP A 108 -21.52 -6.23 7.39
N VAL A 109 -22.28 -6.20 8.46
CA VAL A 109 -22.70 -7.40 9.20
C VAL A 109 -24.09 -7.73 8.70
N VAL A 110 -24.28 -8.96 8.21
CA VAL A 110 -25.57 -9.48 7.73
C VAL A 110 -26.02 -10.67 8.57
N ASP A 111 -27.33 -10.82 8.72
CA ASP A 111 -27.92 -12.02 9.34
C ASP A 111 -27.89 -13.23 8.39
N GLN A 112 -28.32 -14.39 8.89
CA GLN A 112 -28.49 -15.63 8.12
C GLN A 112 -29.40 -15.52 6.88
N ASN A 113 -30.26 -14.50 6.81
CA ASN A 113 -31.14 -14.23 5.67
C ASN A 113 -30.53 -13.19 4.70
N GLY A 114 -29.31 -12.72 4.95
CA GLY A 114 -28.64 -11.68 4.16
C GLY A 114 -29.13 -10.26 4.45
N ARG A 115 -29.90 -10.03 5.52
CA ARG A 115 -30.34 -8.68 5.90
C ARG A 115 -29.20 -7.95 6.61
N VAL A 116 -28.92 -6.73 6.16
CA VAL A 116 -27.91 -5.88 6.80
C VAL A 116 -28.34 -5.50 8.20
N LEU A 117 -27.52 -5.86 9.18
CA LEU A 117 -27.68 -5.51 10.59
C LEU A 117 -26.87 -4.26 10.92
N VAL A 118 -25.63 -4.18 10.44
CA VAL A 118 -24.70 -3.07 10.68
C VAL A 118 -23.93 -2.79 9.40
N GLY A 119 -23.69 -1.52 9.08
CA GLY A 119 -22.82 -1.12 7.98
C GLY A 119 -23.18 0.24 7.40
N PRO A 120 -22.41 0.72 6.41
CA PRO A 120 -22.74 1.89 5.62
C PRO A 120 -24.12 1.76 4.94
N ARG A 121 -24.78 2.89 4.68
CA ARG A 121 -26.08 2.95 3.97
C ARG A 121 -26.04 2.53 2.50
N GLY A 122 -24.85 2.27 1.96
CA GLY A 122 -24.66 1.80 0.59
C GLY A 122 -25.02 0.32 0.40
N PRO A 123 -25.16 -0.13 -0.86
CA PRO A 123 -25.40 -1.54 -1.15
C PRO A 123 -24.20 -2.38 -0.72
N VAL A 124 -24.48 -3.61 -0.27
CA VAL A 124 -23.45 -4.60 0.04
C VAL A 124 -22.73 -4.99 -1.26
N PRO A 125 -21.38 -4.91 -1.32
CA PRO A 125 -20.63 -5.24 -2.52
C PRO A 125 -20.74 -6.74 -2.84
N HIS A 126 -21.07 -7.07 -4.09
CA HIS A 126 -21.15 -8.46 -4.58
C HIS A 126 -19.79 -9.14 -4.68
N ASP A 127 -18.73 -8.36 -4.91
CA ASP A 127 -17.33 -8.76 -4.98
C ASP A 127 -16.63 -8.69 -3.61
N GLY A 128 -17.37 -8.39 -2.54
CA GLY A 128 -16.82 -8.25 -1.20
C GLY A 128 -16.35 -9.58 -0.60
N THR A 129 -15.30 -9.54 0.21
CA THR A 129 -14.86 -10.71 0.98
C THR A 129 -15.90 -11.02 2.05
N ARG A 130 -16.49 -12.21 2.00
CA ARG A 130 -17.47 -12.70 2.97
C ARG A 130 -16.80 -13.61 4.00
N ARG A 131 -16.96 -13.28 5.27
CA ARG A 131 -16.50 -14.08 6.42
C ARG A 131 -17.71 -14.55 7.22
N PRO A 132 -17.98 -15.87 7.31
CA PRO A 132 -19.10 -16.38 8.08
C PRO A 132 -18.85 -16.17 9.58
N ILE A 133 -19.92 -15.86 10.32
CA ILE A 133 -19.93 -15.87 11.77
C ILE A 133 -20.48 -17.23 12.18
N LEU A 134 -19.62 -18.07 12.76
CA LEU A 134 -19.95 -19.44 13.14
C LEU A 134 -20.21 -19.51 14.64
N VAL A 135 -21.34 -20.12 15.02
CA VAL A 135 -21.68 -20.43 16.42
C VAL A 135 -22.02 -21.90 16.48
N ASN A 136 -21.29 -22.68 17.30
CA ASN A 136 -21.41 -24.14 17.37
C ASN A 136 -21.33 -24.83 16.00
N GLY A 137 -20.51 -24.30 15.09
CA GLY A 137 -20.35 -24.83 13.72
C GLY A 137 -21.48 -24.46 12.74
N ALA A 138 -22.53 -23.77 13.19
CA ALA A 138 -23.59 -23.25 12.33
C ALA A 138 -23.32 -21.79 11.97
N GLU A 139 -23.57 -21.41 10.71
CA GLU A 139 -23.48 -20.03 10.27
C GLU A 139 -24.73 -19.25 10.70
N VAL A 140 -24.55 -18.24 11.56
CA VAL A 140 -25.64 -17.40 12.09
C VAL A 140 -25.73 -16.02 11.43
N GLY A 141 -24.73 -15.69 10.62
CA GLY A 141 -24.60 -14.45 9.87
C GLY A 141 -23.24 -14.36 9.20
N ALA A 142 -22.94 -13.22 8.60
CA ALA A 142 -21.64 -13.00 7.97
C ALA A 142 -21.20 -11.54 8.03
N ILE A 143 -19.89 -11.33 7.96
CA ILE A 143 -19.27 -10.03 7.75
C ILE A 143 -18.83 -9.95 6.29
N ILE A 144 -19.31 -8.96 5.55
CA ILE A 144 -18.94 -8.71 4.16
C ILE A 144 -18.13 -7.42 4.12
N ALA A 145 -16.93 -7.46 3.57
CA ALA A 145 -16.06 -6.29 3.47
C ALA A 145 -15.81 -5.86 2.03
N SER A 146 -15.69 -4.55 1.82
CA SER A 146 -15.30 -4.01 0.52
C SER A 146 -13.87 -4.47 0.16
N PRO A 147 -13.58 -4.79 -1.10
CA PRO A 147 -12.23 -5.15 -1.54
C PRO A 147 -11.22 -4.05 -1.21
N VAL A 148 -10.02 -4.43 -0.76
CA VAL A 148 -8.94 -3.49 -0.41
C VAL A 148 -8.51 -2.67 -1.63
N GLU A 149 -8.64 -3.24 -2.82
CA GLU A 149 -8.36 -2.63 -4.13
C GLU A 149 -9.27 -1.43 -4.42
N ARG A 150 -10.42 -1.31 -3.75
CA ARG A 150 -11.28 -0.12 -3.85
C ARG A 150 -10.77 1.05 -3.02
N LEU A 151 -9.98 0.80 -1.96
CA LEU A 151 -9.33 1.86 -1.16
C LEU A 151 -8.25 2.57 -1.98
N THR A 152 -7.44 1.80 -2.73
CA THR A 152 -6.46 2.39 -3.66
C THR A 152 -7.17 3.14 -4.79
N ARG A 153 -8.17 2.53 -5.42
CA ARG A 153 -8.89 3.12 -6.57
C ARG A 153 -9.56 4.47 -6.28
N ASN A 154 -10.10 4.68 -5.07
CA ASN A 154 -10.72 5.95 -4.67
C ASN A 154 -9.70 7.05 -4.33
N THR A 155 -8.44 6.69 -4.06
CA THR A 155 -7.36 7.64 -3.78
C THR A 155 -6.51 7.94 -5.03
N ASP A 156 -6.68 7.16 -6.12
CA ASP A 156 -5.69 7.07 -7.20
C ASP A 156 -5.95 7.83 -8.50
N ILE A 157 -7.14 8.37 -8.78
CA ILE A 157 -7.35 8.98 -10.12
C ILE A 157 -6.46 10.22 -10.33
N ASN A 158 -6.12 10.95 -9.25
CA ASN A 158 -5.20 12.08 -9.33
C ASN A 158 -3.76 11.75 -8.90
N PHE A 159 -3.53 10.70 -8.11
CA PHE A 159 -2.21 10.38 -7.55
C PHE A 159 -1.34 9.56 -8.52
N ASP A 160 -1.89 8.60 -9.28
CA ASP A 160 -1.09 7.84 -10.27
C ASP A 160 -0.57 8.75 -11.39
N MET A 161 -1.33 9.78 -11.80
CA MET A 161 -0.88 10.77 -12.78
C MET A 161 0.21 11.70 -12.23
N GLN A 162 0.10 12.15 -10.96
CA GLN A 162 1.12 13.00 -10.33
C GLN A 162 2.40 12.21 -10.05
N GLN A 163 2.30 10.96 -9.58
CA GLN A 163 3.45 10.12 -9.28
C GLN A 163 4.17 9.67 -10.56
N ARG A 164 3.46 9.40 -11.67
CA ARG A 164 4.10 9.19 -12.99
C ARG A 164 4.84 10.45 -13.46
N ARG A 165 4.26 11.65 -13.32
CA ARG A 165 4.96 12.90 -13.66
C ARG A 165 6.19 13.13 -12.79
N ALA A 166 6.08 12.92 -11.47
CA ALA A 166 7.21 13.05 -10.55
C ALA A 166 8.34 12.06 -10.87
N SER A 167 7.99 10.83 -11.22
CA SER A 167 8.96 9.80 -11.61
C SER A 167 9.67 10.17 -12.92
N TRP A 168 8.93 10.65 -13.93
CA TRP A 168 9.53 11.16 -15.17
C TRP A 168 10.38 12.42 -14.94
N MET A 169 9.98 13.30 -14.02
CA MET A 169 10.78 14.47 -13.63
C MET A 169 12.07 14.06 -12.91
N ILE A 170 12.03 13.06 -12.03
CA ILE A 170 13.24 12.53 -11.37
C ILE A 170 14.16 11.92 -12.42
N VAL A 171 13.65 11.05 -13.32
CA VAL A 171 14.46 10.46 -14.39
C VAL A 171 15.09 11.55 -15.27
N ALA A 172 14.31 12.56 -15.69
CA ALA A 172 14.81 13.68 -16.49
C ALA A 172 15.86 14.50 -15.74
N LEU A 173 15.59 14.85 -14.47
CA LEU A 173 16.48 15.66 -13.64
C LEU A 173 17.78 14.91 -13.35
N SER A 174 17.72 13.63 -13.00
CA SER A 174 18.88 12.78 -12.77
C SER A 174 19.72 12.62 -14.04
N THR A 175 19.09 12.47 -15.21
CA THR A 175 19.78 12.41 -16.50
C THR A 175 20.51 13.73 -16.79
N LEU A 176 19.85 14.87 -16.53
CA LEU A 176 20.44 16.20 -16.68
C LEU A 176 21.62 16.42 -15.72
N LEU A 177 21.45 16.07 -14.45
CA LEU A 177 22.48 16.24 -13.41
C LEU A 177 23.71 15.38 -13.70
N ALA A 178 23.49 14.14 -14.11
CA ALA A 178 24.57 13.23 -14.44
C ALA A 178 25.27 13.63 -15.76
N ALA A 179 24.54 14.24 -16.72
CA ALA A 179 25.14 14.82 -17.92
C ALA A 179 25.99 16.06 -17.59
N LEU A 180 25.51 16.92 -16.68
CA LEU A 180 26.21 18.12 -16.24
C LEU A 180 27.47 17.81 -15.41
N ALA A 181 27.35 16.94 -14.41
CA ALA A 181 28.45 16.53 -13.54
C ALA A 181 29.60 15.94 -14.37
N THR A 182 29.24 15.12 -15.34
CA THR A 182 30.19 14.61 -16.32
C THR A 182 30.83 15.71 -17.11
N PHE A 183 30.03 16.60 -17.70
CA PHE A 183 30.55 17.61 -18.58
C PHE A 183 31.58 18.48 -17.85
N LEU A 184 31.32 18.78 -16.57
CA LEU A 184 32.24 19.49 -15.68
C LEU A 184 33.49 18.67 -15.35
N LEU A 185 33.37 17.38 -15.03
CA LEU A 185 34.53 16.52 -14.76
C LEU A 185 35.40 16.29 -16.01
N ALA A 186 34.78 16.11 -17.17
CA ALA A 186 35.46 16.03 -18.45
C ALA A 186 36.24 17.32 -18.72
N ARG A 187 35.67 18.51 -18.44
CA ARG A 187 36.40 19.79 -18.58
C ARG A 187 37.48 20.00 -17.52
N GLY A 188 37.20 19.69 -16.26
CA GLY A 188 38.10 19.90 -15.13
C GLY A 188 39.36 19.03 -15.17
N LEU A 189 39.25 17.79 -15.65
CA LEU A 189 40.41 16.91 -15.85
C LEU A 189 41.17 17.18 -17.16
N LEU A 190 40.54 17.80 -18.16
CA LEU A 190 41.21 18.17 -19.43
C LEU A 190 42.05 19.45 -19.33
N ALA A 191 41.72 20.39 -18.45
CA ALA A 191 42.47 21.64 -18.30
C ALA A 191 43.93 21.44 -17.81
N PRO A 192 44.24 20.59 -16.80
CA PRO A 192 45.60 20.41 -16.31
C PRO A 192 46.45 19.47 -17.19
N VAL A 193 45.85 18.49 -17.88
CA VAL A 193 46.61 17.53 -18.71
C VAL A 193 47.16 18.18 -19.98
N LYS A 194 46.45 19.16 -20.56
CA LYS A 194 46.97 19.94 -21.70
C LYS A 194 48.15 20.85 -21.34
N ARG A 195 48.30 21.22 -20.06
CA ARG A 195 49.39 22.08 -19.56
C ARG A 195 50.69 21.32 -19.25
N LEU A 196 50.66 19.99 -19.27
CA LEU A 196 51.83 19.13 -19.05
C LEU A 196 52.43 18.59 -20.34
N VAL A 197 51.87 18.97 -21.50
CA VAL A 197 52.29 18.52 -22.84
C VAL A 197 52.81 19.69 -23.71
N GLU A 198 52.78 20.93 -23.20
CA GLU A 198 53.61 22.05 -23.67
C GLU A 198 54.77 22.24 -22.67
#